data_AF-A0A3G2R957-F1
#
_entry.id   AF-A0A3G2R957-F1
#
_cell.length_a   1.000
_cell.length_b   1.000
_cell.length_c   1.000
_cell.angle_alpha   90.00
_cell.angle_beta   90.00
_cell.angle_gamma   90.00
#
_symmetry.space_group_name_H-M   'P 1'
#
loop_
_entity.id
_entity.type
_entity.pdbx_description
1 polymer ?
#
loop_
_entity_poly.entity_id
_entity_poly.type
_entity_poly.pdbx_seq_one_letter_code
_entity_poly.pdbx_strand_id
1 'polypeptide(L)'
;MVGRFKNQKEGDSMGLSWESTNLAKVFKEIGREEGKAEGKAEGKAETLVKLIRKKFNLIPKHYEDKIMILDEKKLDNIIDNIFTIQDIKDIDKYL
;
A
#
# COMPACT_ATOMS: atom_id res chain seq x y z
N MET A 1 -28.94 -7.78 -40.19
CA MET A 1 -30.27 -7.18 -39.98
C MET A 1 -30.75 -7.09 -38.53
N VAL A 2 -30.01 -7.51 -37.49
CA VAL A 2 -30.56 -7.51 -36.10
C VAL A 2 -29.52 -6.89 -35.16
N GLY A 3 -29.95 -5.89 -34.41
CA GLY A 3 -29.14 -4.83 -33.83
C GLY A 3 -28.32 -5.22 -32.60
N ARG A 4 -27.21 -4.50 -32.41
CA ARG A 4 -26.45 -4.44 -31.16
C ARG A 4 -27.34 -3.81 -30.09
N PHE A 5 -27.84 -4.61 -29.16
CA PHE A 5 -28.28 -4.11 -27.86
C PHE A 5 -27.04 -3.55 -27.16
N LYS A 6 -26.91 -2.23 -27.14
CA LYS A 6 -25.93 -1.56 -26.29
C LYS A 6 -26.37 -1.81 -24.85
N ASN A 7 -25.54 -2.48 -24.06
CA ASN A 7 -25.65 -2.51 -22.61
C ASN A 7 -25.51 -1.07 -22.10
N GLN A 8 -26.60 -0.31 -22.08
CA GLN A 8 -26.68 0.94 -21.32
C GLN A 8 -26.69 0.54 -19.85
N LYS A 9 -25.71 1.04 -19.09
CA LYS A 9 -25.76 0.89 -17.64
C LYS A 9 -26.92 1.74 -17.15
N GLU A 10 -27.69 1.28 -16.18
CA GLU A 10 -28.97 1.89 -15.78
C GLU A 10 -28.90 3.41 -15.52
N GLY A 11 -27.74 3.93 -15.09
CA GLY A 11 -27.46 5.36 -14.93
C GLY A 11 -27.51 6.19 -16.24
N ASP A 12 -27.18 5.58 -17.39
CA ASP A 12 -27.21 6.24 -18.70
C ASP A 12 -28.63 6.65 -19.12
N SER A 13 -29.65 5.96 -18.60
CA SER A 13 -31.07 6.24 -18.88
C SER A 13 -31.62 7.46 -18.13
N MET A 14 -31.00 7.85 -17.01
CA MET A 14 -31.40 9.00 -16.19
C MET A 14 -30.69 10.31 -16.58
N GLY A 15 -29.86 10.30 -17.63
CA GLY A 15 -29.05 11.46 -18.03
C GLY A 15 -27.96 11.84 -17.03
N LEU A 16 -27.68 10.97 -16.06
CA LEU A 16 -26.65 11.16 -15.04
C LEU A 16 -25.43 10.30 -15.41
N SER A 17 -24.32 10.94 -15.77
CA SER A 17 -23.05 10.22 -15.89
C SER A 17 -22.65 9.68 -14.52
N TRP A 18 -22.29 8.39 -14.45
CA TRP A 18 -21.81 7.78 -13.22
C TRP A 18 -20.69 8.62 -12.57
N GLU A 19 -19.81 9.22 -13.40
CA GLU A 19 -18.69 10.09 -13.01
C GLU A 19 -19.13 11.40 -12.34
N SER A 20 -20.35 11.86 -12.62
CA SER A 20 -20.89 13.12 -12.11
C SER A 20 -21.62 12.97 -10.77
N THR A 21 -21.91 11.74 -10.33
CA THR A 21 -22.62 11.47 -9.09
C THR A 21 -21.75 11.75 -7.85
N ASN A 22 -22.37 12.18 -6.75
CA ASN A 22 -21.66 12.38 -5.47
C ASN A 22 -21.02 11.09 -4.95
N LEU A 23 -21.67 9.94 -5.17
CA LEU A 23 -21.13 8.63 -4.81
C LEU A 23 -19.82 8.33 -5.53
N ALA A 24 -19.75 8.54 -6.86
CA ALA A 24 -18.53 8.30 -7.62
C ALA A 24 -17.37 9.20 -7.19
N LYS A 25 -17.66 10.45 -6.81
CA LYS A 25 -16.65 11.37 -6.25
C LYS A 25 -16.10 10.84 -4.92
N VAL A 26 -16.98 10.40 -4.02
CA VAL A 26 -16.60 9.84 -2.71
C VAL A 26 -15.75 8.58 -2.90
N PHE A 27 -16.16 7.62 -3.73
CA PHE A 27 -15.37 6.41 -3.97
C PHE A 27 -14.00 6.71 -4.62
N LYS A 28 -13.94 7.68 -5.53
CA LYS A 28 -12.68 8.10 -6.14
C LYS A 28 -11.73 8.74 -5.12
N GLU A 29 -12.27 9.50 -4.17
CA GLU A 29 -11.50 10.11 -3.09
C GLU A 29 -10.97 9.05 -2.11
N ILE A 30 -11.84 8.14 -1.65
CA ILE A 30 -11.47 7.01 -0.79
C ILE A 30 -10.37 6.18 -1.44
N GLY A 31 -10.56 5.74 -2.70
CA GLY A 31 -9.55 4.92 -3.39
C GLY A 31 -8.22 5.65 -3.60
N ARG A 32 -8.23 6.98 -3.75
CA ARG A 32 -7.00 7.78 -3.80
C ARG A 32 -6.31 7.86 -2.44
N GLU A 33 -7.07 7.99 -1.36
CA GLU A 33 -6.53 8.00 0.01
C GLU A 33 -5.95 6.63 0.38
N GLU A 34 -6.68 5.55 0.12
CA GLU A 34 -6.23 4.17 0.32
C GLU A 34 -4.95 3.89 -0.48
N GLY A 35 -4.94 4.18 -1.79
CA GLY A 35 -3.75 3.95 -2.62
C GLY A 35 -2.55 4.79 -2.19
N LYS A 36 -2.76 6.00 -1.64
CA LYS A 36 -1.68 6.82 -1.07
C LYS A 36 -1.15 6.21 0.23
N ALA A 37 -2.02 5.67 1.08
CA ALA A 37 -1.63 5.02 2.32
C ALA A 37 -0.85 3.71 2.04
N GLU A 38 -1.37 2.87 1.15
CA GLU A 38 -0.72 1.62 0.72
C GLU A 38 0.66 1.90 0.11
N GLY A 39 0.73 2.82 -0.87
CA GLY A 39 2.02 3.15 -1.51
C GLY A 39 3.05 3.75 -0.54
N LYS A 40 2.61 4.45 0.52
CA LYS A 40 3.51 4.94 1.57
C LYS A 40 4.04 3.81 2.44
N ALA A 41 3.19 2.84 2.82
CA ALA A 41 3.59 1.68 3.59
C ALA A 41 4.55 0.78 2.80
N GLU A 42 4.23 0.46 1.54
CA GLU A 42 5.09 -0.31 0.64
C GLU A 42 6.46 0.36 0.44
N GLY A 43 6.47 1.66 0.16
CA GLY A 43 7.71 2.42 -0.01
C GLY A 43 8.59 2.42 1.24
N LYS A 44 8.00 2.48 2.43
CA LYS A 44 8.72 2.38 3.71
C LYS A 44 9.28 0.97 3.92
N ALA A 45 8.49 -0.07 3.68
CA ALA A 45 8.94 -1.45 3.81
C ALA A 45 10.12 -1.76 2.86
N GLU A 46 10.01 -1.38 1.59
CA GLU A 46 11.11 -1.53 0.63
C GLU A 46 12.37 -0.78 1.06
N THR A 47 12.21 0.45 1.57
CA THR A 47 13.33 1.27 2.04
C THR A 47 14.00 0.62 3.23
N LEU A 48 13.22 0.13 4.19
CA LEU A 48 13.73 -0.56 5.36
C LEU A 48 14.52 -1.82 4.98
N VAL A 49 14.00 -2.65 4.07
CA VAL A 49 14.72 -3.83 3.54
C VAL A 49 16.05 -3.41 2.91
N LYS A 50 16.07 -2.35 2.09
CA LYS A 50 17.31 -1.83 1.49
C LYS A 50 18.32 -1.37 2.55
N LEU A 51 17.87 -0.68 3.59
CA LEU A 51 18.72 -0.21 4.69
C LEU A 51 19.33 -1.37 5.48
N ILE A 52 18.50 -2.35 5.87
CA ILE A 52 18.95 -3.53 6.60
C ILE A 52 19.94 -4.34 5.75
N ARG A 53 19.69 -4.52 4.44
CA ARG A 53 20.61 -5.21 3.52
C ARG A 53 21.96 -4.50 3.45
N LYS A 54 21.96 -3.16 3.40
CA LYS A 54 23.20 -2.36 3.43
C LYS A 54 23.95 -2.48 4.75
N LYS A 55 23.24 -2.63 5.87
CA LYS A 55 23.84 -2.67 7.21
C LYS A 55 24.38 -4.05 7.59
N PHE A 56 23.69 -5.12 7.22
CA PHE A 56 24.00 -6.48 7.65
C PHE A 56 24.50 -7.39 6.52
N ASN A 57 24.63 -6.87 5.28
CA ASN A 57 24.96 -7.56 4.02
C ASN A 57 23.95 -8.64 3.57
N LEU A 58 23.31 -9.36 4.49
CA LEU A 58 22.35 -10.42 4.22
C LEU A 58 21.15 -10.29 5.15
N ILE A 59 19.96 -10.38 4.57
CA ILE A 59 18.70 -10.51 5.32
C ILE A 59 18.12 -11.89 5.03
N PRO A 60 17.84 -12.71 6.06
CA PRO A 60 17.07 -13.92 5.87
C PRO A 60 15.69 -13.60 5.30
N LYS A 61 15.26 -14.33 4.27
CA LYS A 61 14.01 -14.05 3.52
C LYS A 61 12.76 -13.88 4.41
N HIS A 62 12.67 -14.64 5.50
CA HIS A 62 11.55 -14.51 6.45
C HIS A 62 11.45 -13.13 7.11
N TYR A 63 12.55 -12.40 7.29
CA TYR A 63 12.49 -11.01 7.78
C TYR A 63 12.01 -10.06 6.69
N GLU A 64 12.41 -10.27 5.43
CA GLU A 64 11.90 -9.47 4.32
C GLU A 64 10.39 -9.61 4.18
N ASP A 65 9.91 -10.86 4.18
CA ASP A 65 8.48 -11.16 4.07
C ASP A 65 7.69 -10.54 5.24
N LYS A 66 8.23 -10.60 6.48
CA LYS A 66 7.62 -9.93 7.63
C LYS A 66 7.59 -8.42 7.47
N ILE A 67 8.69 -7.80 7.05
CA ILE A 67 8.78 -6.34 6.89
C ILE A 67 7.80 -5.83 5.84
N MET A 68 7.61 -6.57 4.75
CA MET A 68 6.69 -6.19 3.66
C MET A 68 5.21 -6.14 4.07
N ILE A 69 4.83 -6.80 5.18
CA ILE A 69 3.45 -6.82 5.68
C ILE A 69 3.26 -6.02 6.98
N LEU A 70 4.30 -5.35 7.47
CA LEU A 70 4.21 -4.55 8.68
C LEU A 70 3.34 -3.30 8.47
N ASP A 71 2.63 -2.92 9.52
CA ASP A 71 1.95 -1.63 9.54
C ASP A 71 2.95 -0.47 9.56
N GLU A 72 2.50 0.68 9.07
CA GLU A 72 3.31 1.87 8.90
C GLU A 72 4.03 2.32 10.20
N LYS A 73 3.38 2.16 11.37
CA LYS A 73 3.96 2.61 12.65
C LYS A 73 5.12 1.72 13.07
N LYS A 74 4.99 0.40 12.89
CA LYS A 74 6.10 -0.53 13.14
C LYS A 74 7.26 -0.28 12.19
N LEU A 75 6.98 -0.03 10.91
CA LEU A 75 8.00 0.34 9.93
C LEU A 75 8.77 1.60 10.37
N ASP A 76 8.06 2.65 10.77
CA ASP A 76 8.68 3.89 11.26
C ASP A 76 9.54 3.66 12.51
N ASN A 77 9.04 2.89 13.48
CA ASN A 77 9.79 2.57 14.68
C ASN A 77 11.11 1.85 14.35
N ILE A 78 11.11 0.91 13.40
CA ILE A 78 12.34 0.21 13.00
C ILE A 78 13.26 1.17 12.23
N ILE A 79 12.73 2.01 11.34
CA ILE A 79 13.51 3.00 10.59
C ILE A 79 14.21 3.98 11.54
N ASP A 80 13.51 4.51 12.54
CA ASP A 80 14.07 5.45 13.52
C ASP A 80 15.18 4.80 14.36
N ASN A 81 15.12 3.49 14.57
CA ASN A 81 16.09 2.72 15.35
C ASN A 81 17.10 1.95 14.48
N ILE A 82 17.10 2.13 13.16
CA ILE A 82 17.92 1.29 12.26
C ILE A 82 19.42 1.38 12.56
N PHE A 83 19.88 2.54 13.01
CA PHE A 83 21.28 2.78 13.35
C PHE A 83 21.65 2.30 14.76
N THR A 84 20.68 2.03 15.63
CA THR A 84 20.90 1.52 16.99
C THR A 84 20.78 -0.01 17.08
N ILE A 85 19.98 -0.62 16.21
CA ILE A 85 19.87 -2.08 16.04
C ILE A 85 21.26 -2.66 15.75
N GLN A 86 21.70 -3.69 16.48
CA GLN A 86 23.04 -4.29 16.30
C GLN A 86 22.99 -5.67 15.64
N ASP A 87 21.87 -6.37 15.72
CA ASP A 87 21.64 -7.67 15.09
C ASP A 87 20.28 -7.65 14.34
N ILE A 88 20.16 -8.39 13.25
CA ILE A 88 18.87 -8.58 12.56
C ILE A 88 17.77 -9.08 13.51
N LYS A 89 18.13 -9.87 14.53
CA LYS A 89 17.20 -10.36 15.56
C LYS A 89 16.63 -9.25 16.44
N ASP A 90 17.27 -8.08 16.53
CA ASP A 90 16.70 -6.95 17.27
C ASP A 90 15.40 -6.44 16.63
N ILE A 91 15.17 -6.74 15.34
CA ILE A 91 13.93 -6.41 14.64
C ILE A 91 12.74 -7.15 15.26
N ASP A 92 12.93 -8.34 15.84
CA ASP A 92 11.86 -9.10 16.51
C ASP A 92 11.21 -8.32 17.67
N LYS A 93 11.87 -7.30 18.22
CA LYS A 93 11.29 -6.41 19.25
C LYS A 93 10.17 -5.51 18.71
N TYR A 94 10.09 -5.36 17.40
CA TYR A 94 9.19 -4.46 16.69
C TYR A 94 8.14 -5.18 15.84
N LEU A 95 8.31 -6.49 15.61
CA LEU A 95 7.41 -7.35 14.85
C LEU A 95 6.17 -7.73 15.69
#